data_AF-A0A0H3CIJ2-F1
#
_entry.id   AF-A0A0H3CIJ2-F1
#
_cell.length_a   1.000
_cell.length_b   1.000
_cell.length_c   1.000
_cell.angle_alpha   90.00
_cell.angle_beta   90.00
_cell.angle_gamma   90.00
#
_symmetry.space_group_name_H-M   'P 1'
#
loop_
_entity.id
_entity.type
_entity.pdbx_description
1 polymer ?
#
loop_
_entity_poly.entity_id
_entity_poly.type
_entity_poly.pdbx_seq_one_letter_code
_entity_poly.pdbx_strand_id
1 'polypeptide(L)'
;MSHMRPAFGAAWNRFKEVNVNVEQVGKLLGGKVQHNIDAGIFKNACPIRMSYVLNYCGIPVPSNSKYATVTGSDKKRYMFRVKDMIAFLPTVLGKADISVSSPTPAQFAGKQGIIIFTGHGWLDATGHVTLWNGNICSDDCHFLGSPGNGSFIPTNATFWSLK
;
A
#
# COMPACT_ATOMS: atom_id res chain seq x y z
N MET A 1 7.31 -11.23 -18.64
CA MET A 1 7.32 -11.61 -17.21
C MET A 1 5.91 -12.06 -16.83
N SER A 2 5.77 -13.17 -16.12
CA SER A 2 4.46 -13.59 -15.59
C SER A 2 4.05 -12.63 -14.47
N HIS A 3 2.97 -11.88 -14.67
CA HIS A 3 2.40 -11.05 -13.63
C HIS A 3 1.84 -11.94 -12.53
N MET A 4 2.19 -11.67 -11.27
CA MET A 4 1.73 -12.43 -10.11
C MET A 4 0.92 -11.51 -9.23
N ARG A 5 -0.28 -11.96 -8.86
CA ARG A 5 -1.16 -11.27 -7.91
C ARG A 5 -1.35 -12.18 -6.69
N PRO A 6 -1.20 -11.68 -5.45
CA PRO A 6 -1.33 -12.51 -4.27
C PRO A 6 -2.79 -12.94 -4.07
N ALA A 7 -3.02 -14.04 -3.34
CA ALA A 7 -4.36 -14.39 -2.89
C ALA A 7 -4.89 -13.31 -1.93
N PHE A 8 -6.15 -12.88 -2.09
CA PHE A 8 -6.73 -11.80 -1.32
C PHE A 8 -6.70 -12.10 0.19
N GLY A 9 -7.15 -13.29 0.58
CA GLY A 9 -7.19 -13.69 1.98
C GLY A 9 -5.80 -13.69 2.63
N ALA A 10 -4.76 -14.12 1.89
CA ALA A 10 -3.39 -14.06 2.37
C ALA A 10 -2.92 -12.61 2.54
N ALA A 11 -3.16 -11.76 1.54
CA ALA A 11 -2.79 -10.35 1.58
C ALA A 11 -3.48 -9.61 2.73
N TRP A 12 -4.77 -9.85 2.92
CA TRP A 12 -5.57 -9.24 3.98
C TRP A 12 -5.10 -9.64 5.38
N ASN A 13 -4.79 -10.93 5.58
CA ASN A 13 -4.24 -11.42 6.85
C ASN A 13 -2.86 -10.81 7.14
N ARG A 14 -1.98 -10.71 6.13
CA ARG A 14 -0.68 -10.05 6.28
C ARG A 14 -0.81 -8.55 6.56
N PHE A 15 -1.80 -7.88 5.97
CA PHE A 15 -2.01 -6.46 6.24
C PHE A 15 -2.46 -6.25 7.69
N LYS A 16 -3.36 -7.08 8.21
CA LYS A 16 -3.82 -7.02 9.61
C LYS A 16 -2.67 -7.08 10.62
N GLU A 17 -1.66 -7.91 10.36
CA GLU A 17 -0.47 -8.02 11.23
C GLU A 17 0.28 -6.69 11.40
N VAL A 18 0.24 -5.83 10.37
CA VAL A 18 0.95 -4.54 10.34
C VAL A 18 0.02 -3.33 10.34
N ASN A 19 -1.29 -3.54 10.54
CA ASN A 19 -2.27 -2.47 10.69
C ASN A 19 -2.28 -1.91 12.13
N VAL A 20 -1.12 -1.38 12.51
CA VAL A 20 -0.82 -0.81 13.82
C VAL A 20 -0.16 0.56 13.63
N ASN A 21 0.06 1.30 14.71
CA ASN A 21 0.73 2.60 14.62
C ASN A 21 2.16 2.46 14.07
N VAL A 22 2.73 3.57 13.58
CA VAL A 22 4.03 3.56 12.90
C VAL A 22 5.14 3.02 13.82
N GLU A 23 5.13 3.35 15.11
CA GLU A 23 6.14 2.83 16.05
C GLU A 23 6.05 1.31 16.21
N GLN A 24 4.84 0.75 16.29
CA GLN A 24 4.60 -0.68 16.36
C GLN A 24 5.00 -1.39 15.06
N VAL A 25 4.74 -0.79 13.88
CA VAL A 25 5.26 -1.31 12.61
C VAL A 25 6.79 -1.38 12.65
N GLY A 26 7.45 -0.36 13.17
CA GLY A 26 8.90 -0.35 13.39
C GLY A 26 9.34 -1.54 14.24
N LYS A 27 8.74 -1.73 15.42
CA LYS A 27 9.07 -2.83 16.34
C LYS A 27 8.85 -4.21 15.73
N LEU A 28 7.77 -4.40 14.97
CA LEU A 28 7.46 -5.67 14.30
C LEU A 28 8.49 -6.01 13.23
N LEU A 29 8.92 -5.02 12.43
CA LEU A 29 9.80 -5.25 11.28
C LEU A 29 11.28 -5.17 11.64
N GLY A 30 11.65 -4.48 12.72
CA GLY A 30 13.03 -4.34 13.18
C GLY A 30 13.97 -3.72 12.13
N GLY A 31 15.27 -3.94 12.33
CA GLY A 31 16.31 -3.58 11.37
C GLY A 31 16.35 -2.09 11.03
N LYS A 32 16.64 -1.77 9.76
CA LYS A 32 16.67 -0.38 9.29
C LYS A 32 15.28 0.24 9.20
N VAL A 33 14.22 -0.56 9.10
CA VAL A 33 12.85 -0.04 9.17
C VAL A 33 12.61 0.59 10.53
N GLN A 34 12.84 -0.16 11.61
CA GLN A 34 12.70 0.36 12.97
C GLN A 34 13.60 1.56 13.23
N HIS A 35 14.88 1.46 12.87
CA HIS A 35 15.84 2.55 13.10
C HIS A 35 15.38 3.89 12.50
N ASN A 36 14.85 3.89 11.27
CA ASN A 36 14.38 5.13 10.63
C ASN A 36 13.05 5.62 11.20
N ILE A 37 12.20 4.74 11.73
CA ILE A 37 10.97 5.13 12.43
C ILE A 37 11.32 5.76 13.78
N ASP A 38 12.19 5.11 14.56
CA ASP A 38 12.65 5.62 15.87
C ASP A 38 13.39 6.96 15.73
N ALA A 39 14.10 7.18 14.63
CA ALA A 39 14.74 8.45 14.29
C ALA A 39 13.75 9.54 13.77
N GLY A 40 12.46 9.24 13.66
CA GLY A 40 11.43 10.18 13.17
C GLY A 40 11.50 10.48 11.66
N ILE A 41 12.29 9.71 10.91
CA ILE A 41 12.47 9.89 9.46
C ILE A 41 11.25 9.33 8.72
N PHE A 42 10.76 8.15 9.13
CA PHE A 42 9.57 7.53 8.55
C PHE A 42 8.35 7.78 9.42
N LYS A 43 7.47 8.68 8.96
CA LYS A 43 6.21 9.01 9.62
C LYS A 43 5.00 8.33 8.99
N ASN A 44 5.11 7.96 7.71
CA ASN A 44 4.05 7.30 6.96
C ASN A 44 4.41 5.82 6.73
N ALA A 45 3.64 4.92 7.35
CA ALA A 45 3.83 3.47 7.25
C ALA A 45 3.11 2.82 6.04
N CYS A 46 2.26 3.53 5.29
CA CYS A 46 1.51 2.97 4.15
C CYS A 46 2.39 2.12 3.19
N PRO A 47 3.48 2.65 2.60
CA PRO A 47 4.29 1.87 1.67
C PRO A 47 5.06 0.73 2.37
N ILE A 48 5.34 0.87 3.68
CA ILE A 48 6.03 -0.15 4.48
C ILE A 48 5.08 -1.34 4.75
N ARG A 49 3.82 -1.07 5.12
CA ARG A 49 2.78 -2.09 5.31
C ARG A 49 2.53 -2.85 4.02
N MET A 50 2.40 -2.15 2.90
CA MET A 50 2.23 -2.81 1.60
C MET A 50 3.48 -3.61 1.19
N SER A 51 4.68 -3.13 1.50
CA SER A 51 5.91 -3.90 1.26
C SER A 51 5.92 -5.19 2.06
N TYR A 52 5.47 -5.17 3.33
CA TYR A 52 5.29 -6.37 4.15
C TYR A 52 4.32 -7.35 3.48
N VAL A 53 3.13 -6.88 3.10
CA VAL A 53 2.12 -7.72 2.43
C VAL A 53 2.69 -8.39 1.18
N LEU A 54 3.35 -7.63 0.30
CA LEU A 54 3.92 -8.16 -0.93
C LEU A 54 5.02 -9.21 -0.64
N ASN A 55 5.96 -8.88 0.24
CA ASN A 55 7.05 -9.77 0.63
C ASN A 55 6.56 -11.12 1.16
N TYR A 56 5.51 -11.11 1.97
CA TYR A 56 4.96 -12.31 2.61
C TYR A 56 3.85 -12.98 1.78
N CYS A 57 3.53 -12.44 0.59
CA CYS A 57 2.62 -13.05 -0.37
C CYS A 57 3.31 -13.40 -1.70
N GLY A 58 4.64 -13.61 -1.69
CA GLY A 58 5.39 -14.12 -2.84
C GLY A 58 5.79 -13.08 -3.87
N ILE A 59 5.63 -11.78 -3.58
CA ILE A 59 6.05 -10.67 -4.45
C ILE A 59 7.16 -9.89 -3.72
N PRO A 60 8.42 -10.34 -3.81
CA PRO A 60 9.50 -9.67 -3.11
C PRO A 60 9.71 -8.25 -3.63
N VAL A 61 9.87 -7.31 -2.70
CA VAL A 61 10.31 -5.94 -3.04
C VAL A 61 11.73 -6.02 -3.63
N PRO A 62 11.98 -5.46 -4.82
CA PRO A 62 13.23 -5.67 -5.53
C PRO A 62 14.42 -5.00 -4.83
N SER A 63 15.58 -5.64 -4.95
CA SER A 63 16.87 -5.06 -4.55
C SER A 63 17.53 -4.37 -5.74
N ASN A 64 17.01 -3.21 -6.13
CA ASN A 64 17.57 -2.39 -7.22
C ASN A 64 17.62 -0.91 -6.84
N SER A 65 18.23 -0.09 -7.70
CA SER A 65 18.35 1.36 -7.51
C SER A 65 17.11 2.16 -7.93
N LYS A 66 16.08 1.51 -8.49
CA LYS A 66 14.89 2.18 -9.03
C LYS A 66 13.94 2.66 -7.93
N TYR A 67 13.86 1.93 -6.82
CA TYR A 67 12.93 2.20 -5.72
C TYR A 67 13.68 2.35 -4.40
N ALA A 68 13.35 3.40 -3.64
CA ALA A 68 13.97 3.67 -2.35
C ALA A 68 13.47 2.67 -1.31
N THR A 69 14.39 1.86 -0.78
CA THR A 69 14.07 0.76 0.12
C THR A 69 15.09 0.64 1.25
N VAL A 70 14.62 0.19 2.42
CA VAL A 70 15.47 -0.21 3.56
C VAL A 70 15.22 -1.68 3.90
N THR A 71 16.04 -2.25 4.78
CA THR A 71 15.93 -3.67 5.19
C THR A 71 15.29 -3.83 6.56
N GLY A 72 14.40 -4.81 6.72
CA GLY A 72 13.92 -5.27 8.03
C GLY A 72 14.91 -6.23 8.71
N SER A 73 14.59 -6.69 9.92
CA SER A 73 15.34 -7.74 10.63
C SER A 73 15.26 -9.09 9.92
N ASP A 74 14.18 -9.32 9.18
CA ASP A 74 13.93 -10.49 8.33
C ASP A 74 14.75 -10.51 7.02
N LYS A 75 15.65 -9.53 6.85
CA LYS A 75 16.50 -9.32 5.67
C LYS A 75 15.74 -9.02 4.38
N LYS A 76 14.41 -8.80 4.44
CA LYS A 76 13.61 -8.35 3.29
C LYS A 76 13.68 -6.84 3.13
N ARG A 77 13.31 -6.36 1.95
CA ARG A 77 13.32 -4.94 1.60
C ARG A 77 11.93 -4.32 1.75
N TYR A 78 11.90 -3.07 2.16
CA TYR A 78 10.68 -2.32 2.39
C TYR A 78 10.78 -0.96 1.71
N MET A 79 9.86 -0.70 0.77
CA MET A 79 9.70 0.63 0.19
C MET A 79 9.10 1.55 1.25
N PHE A 80 9.66 2.74 1.37
CA PHE A 80 9.23 3.73 2.37
C PHE A 80 8.65 5.00 1.74
N ARG A 81 8.55 5.06 0.40
CA ARG A 81 7.93 6.17 -0.33
C ARG A 81 6.66 5.72 -1.02
N VAL A 82 5.56 6.45 -0.82
CA VAL A 82 4.27 6.17 -1.45
C VAL A 82 4.40 6.19 -2.98
N LYS A 83 5.06 7.21 -3.55
CA LYS A 83 5.27 7.32 -5.00
C LYS A 83 5.98 6.11 -5.61
N ASP A 84 6.93 5.52 -4.89
CA ASP A 84 7.70 4.36 -5.35
C ASP A 84 6.81 3.11 -5.35
N MET A 85 5.98 2.93 -4.32
CA MET A 85 5.00 1.84 -4.25
C MET A 85 3.96 1.95 -5.38
N ILE A 86 3.42 3.15 -5.62
CA ILE A 86 2.47 3.41 -6.72
C ILE A 86 3.10 3.09 -8.09
N ALA A 87 4.37 3.45 -8.29
CA ALA A 87 5.09 3.14 -9.52
C ALA A 87 5.52 1.67 -9.64
N PHE A 88 5.61 0.94 -8.53
CA PHE A 88 6.04 -0.46 -8.50
C PHE A 88 4.89 -1.42 -8.79
N LEU A 89 3.73 -1.25 -8.15
CA LEU A 89 2.62 -2.20 -8.24
C LEU A 89 2.19 -2.54 -9.68
N PRO A 90 2.04 -1.59 -10.63
CA PRO A 90 1.67 -1.91 -12.01
C PRO A 90 2.70 -2.78 -12.72
N THR A 91 3.99 -2.69 -12.34
CA THR A 91 5.07 -3.46 -12.98
C THR A 91 5.03 -4.94 -12.61
N VAL A 92 4.40 -5.30 -11.48
CA VAL A 92 4.31 -6.69 -10.99
C VAL A 92 2.89 -7.27 -11.10
N LEU A 93 1.86 -6.44 -10.92
CA LEU A 93 0.46 -6.87 -11.00
C LEU A 93 -0.12 -6.83 -12.43
N GLY A 94 0.57 -6.16 -13.35
CA GLY A 94 0.14 -5.96 -14.73
C GLY A 94 -0.90 -4.85 -14.87
N LYS A 95 -1.70 -4.91 -15.95
CA LYS A 95 -2.79 -3.94 -16.20
C LYS A 95 -3.81 -3.98 -15.05
N ALA A 96 -4.26 -2.81 -14.62
CA ALA A 96 -5.35 -2.67 -13.66
C ALA A 96 -6.66 -3.19 -14.28
N ASP A 97 -7.53 -3.78 -13.45
CA ASP A 97 -8.84 -4.25 -13.91
C ASP A 97 -9.85 -3.11 -13.94
N ILE A 98 -9.70 -2.13 -13.04
CA ILE A 98 -10.57 -0.97 -12.92
C ILE A 98 -9.71 0.29 -12.73
N SER A 99 -10.06 1.35 -13.42
CA SER A 99 -9.53 2.69 -13.24
C SER A 99 -10.68 3.67 -13.37
N VAL A 100 -10.94 4.47 -12.33
CA VAL A 100 -12.05 5.43 -12.31
C VAL A 100 -11.55 6.80 -11.84
N SER A 101 -12.12 7.85 -12.41
CA SER A 101 -12.03 9.20 -11.87
C SER A 101 -13.08 9.40 -10.78
N SER A 102 -12.81 10.34 -9.85
CA SER A 102 -13.72 10.70 -8.75
C SER A 102 -14.24 9.46 -7.99
N PRO A 103 -13.33 8.65 -7.41
CA PRO A 103 -13.65 7.30 -6.97
C PRO A 103 -14.62 7.30 -5.79
N THR A 104 -15.66 6.47 -5.86
CA THR A 104 -16.65 6.20 -4.81
C THR A 104 -16.69 4.72 -4.47
N PRO A 105 -17.11 4.31 -3.25
CA PRO A 105 -17.12 2.90 -2.85
C PRO A 105 -17.97 2.01 -3.78
N ALA A 106 -19.10 2.52 -4.27
CA ALA A 106 -20.04 1.76 -5.11
C ALA A 106 -19.40 1.20 -6.40
N GLN A 107 -18.40 1.90 -6.95
CA GLN A 107 -17.70 1.47 -8.16
C GLN A 107 -16.83 0.21 -7.93
N PHE A 108 -16.54 -0.13 -6.68
CA PHE A 108 -15.71 -1.27 -6.28
C PHE A 108 -16.47 -2.30 -5.44
N ALA A 109 -17.78 -2.12 -5.25
CA ALA A 109 -18.61 -3.01 -4.45
C ALA A 109 -18.54 -4.47 -4.95
N GLY A 110 -18.45 -5.41 -4.00
CA GLY A 110 -18.37 -6.84 -4.30
C GLY A 110 -17.07 -7.32 -4.97
N LYS A 111 -16.04 -6.46 -5.05
CA LYS A 111 -14.71 -6.79 -5.57
C LYS A 111 -13.68 -6.72 -4.46
N GLN A 112 -12.68 -7.58 -4.51
CA GLN A 112 -11.61 -7.61 -3.51
C GLN A 112 -10.23 -7.52 -4.17
N GLY A 113 -9.33 -6.74 -3.59
CA GLY A 113 -7.99 -6.61 -4.13
C GLY A 113 -7.17 -5.42 -3.65
N ILE A 114 -6.17 -5.05 -4.43
CA ILE A 114 -5.30 -3.89 -4.15
C ILE A 114 -5.92 -2.67 -4.83
N ILE A 115 -6.06 -1.58 -4.06
CA ILE A 115 -6.53 -0.29 -4.56
C ILE A 115 -5.45 0.78 -4.33
N ILE A 116 -5.24 1.61 -5.34
CA ILE A 116 -4.39 2.80 -5.27
C ILE A 116 -5.26 4.01 -5.51
N PHE A 117 -5.30 4.91 -4.53
CA PHE A 117 -5.86 6.25 -4.65
C PHE A 117 -4.75 7.21 -5.07
N THR A 118 -5.02 8.08 -6.03
CA THR A 118 -4.14 9.21 -6.39
C THR A 118 -4.96 10.49 -6.36
N GLY A 119 -4.32 11.58 -5.97
CA GLY A 119 -5.00 12.85 -5.76
C GLY A 119 -4.03 13.97 -5.44
N HIS A 120 -4.57 15.07 -4.94
CA HIS A 120 -3.81 16.23 -4.50
C HIS A 120 -4.26 16.68 -3.11
N GLY A 121 -3.53 17.62 -2.51
CA GLY A 121 -3.86 18.24 -1.22
C GLY A 121 -3.07 17.73 -0.02
N TRP A 122 -2.50 16.52 -0.08
CA TRP A 122 -1.46 16.09 0.86
C TRP A 122 -0.09 16.62 0.43
N LEU A 123 0.73 17.01 1.41
CA LEU A 123 2.09 17.53 1.18
C LEU A 123 3.15 16.41 1.17
N ASP A 124 2.86 15.30 1.83
CA ASP A 124 3.79 14.21 2.12
C ASP A 124 3.53 12.94 1.28
N ALA A 125 2.39 12.86 0.61
CA ALA A 125 2.00 11.71 -0.20
C ALA A 125 1.26 12.12 -1.48
N THR A 126 1.52 11.39 -2.57
CA THR A 126 0.83 11.56 -3.86
C THR A 126 -0.47 10.75 -3.97
N GLY A 127 -0.84 10.05 -2.90
CA GLY A 127 -1.93 9.08 -2.89
C GLY A 127 -1.88 8.13 -1.69
N HIS A 128 -2.66 7.06 -1.75
CA HIS A 128 -2.69 6.00 -0.74
C HIS A 128 -2.78 4.64 -1.41
N VAL A 129 -2.19 3.62 -0.79
CA VAL A 129 -2.20 2.24 -1.30
C VAL A 129 -2.69 1.33 -0.17
N THR A 130 -3.73 0.55 -0.45
CA THR A 130 -4.34 -0.34 0.54
C THR A 130 -5.01 -1.55 -0.10
N LEU A 131 -5.57 -2.43 0.72
CA LEU A 131 -6.44 -3.52 0.28
C LEU A 131 -7.89 -3.11 0.46
N TRP A 132 -8.76 -3.55 -0.45
CA TRP A 132 -10.21 -3.36 -0.41
C TRP A 132 -10.89 -4.72 -0.45
N ASN A 133 -11.86 -4.97 0.43
CA ASN A 133 -12.54 -6.27 0.53
C ASN A 133 -13.94 -6.33 -0.12
N GLY A 134 -14.35 -5.27 -0.82
CA GLY A 134 -15.70 -5.13 -1.38
C GLY A 134 -16.61 -4.23 -0.56
N ASN A 135 -16.19 -3.84 0.65
CA ASN A 135 -16.95 -2.98 1.56
C ASN A 135 -16.08 -1.97 2.32
N ILE A 136 -14.91 -2.38 2.82
CA ILE A 136 -13.98 -1.55 3.58
C ILE A 136 -12.53 -1.76 3.10
N CYS A 137 -11.67 -0.78 3.42
CA CYS A 137 -10.24 -0.91 3.24
C CYS A 137 -9.61 -1.61 4.45
N SER A 138 -8.41 -2.16 4.27
CA SER A 138 -7.67 -2.78 5.37
C SER A 138 -7.15 -1.76 6.39
N ASP A 139 -6.97 -0.51 5.96
CA ASP A 139 -6.84 0.69 6.79
C ASP A 139 -7.90 1.72 6.35
N ASP A 140 -7.52 2.96 6.02
CA ASP A 140 -8.44 4.00 5.56
C ASP A 140 -8.71 3.93 4.06
N CYS A 141 -9.98 4.06 3.69
CA CYS A 141 -10.36 4.33 2.31
C CYS A 141 -10.37 5.83 2.05
N HIS A 142 -9.67 6.25 0.98
CA HIS A 142 -9.64 7.64 0.56
C HIS A 142 -10.51 7.87 -0.69
N PHE A 143 -11.76 7.37 -0.63
CA PHE A 143 -12.78 7.68 -1.63
C PHE A 143 -13.20 9.15 -1.53
N LEU A 144 -13.82 9.65 -2.60
CA LEU A 144 -14.36 11.01 -2.64
C LEU A 144 -15.36 11.22 -1.48
N GLY A 145 -15.16 12.30 -0.74
CA GLY A 145 -16.01 12.64 0.42
C GLY A 145 -15.74 11.83 1.69
N SER A 146 -14.68 10.99 1.73
CA SER A 146 -14.34 10.24 2.94
C SER A 146 -13.91 11.20 4.06
N PRO A 147 -14.46 11.08 5.28
CA PRO A 147 -14.19 12.03 6.37
C PRO A 147 -12.71 12.03 6.79
N GLY A 148 -12.00 10.90 6.60
CA GLY A 148 -10.57 10.75 6.88
C GLY A 148 -9.63 11.39 5.85
N ASN A 149 -10.15 12.03 4.79
CA ASN A 149 -9.30 12.61 3.75
C ASN A 149 -8.55 13.87 4.21
N GLY A 150 -9.08 14.62 5.18
CA GLY A 150 -8.53 15.94 5.52
C GLY A 150 -8.47 16.83 4.27
N SER A 151 -7.26 17.28 3.89
CA SER A 151 -7.04 18.08 2.68
C SER A 151 -6.96 17.26 1.38
N PHE A 152 -6.96 15.93 1.44
CA PHE A 152 -6.80 15.08 0.27
C PHE A 152 -8.05 15.03 -0.61
N ILE A 153 -7.87 15.30 -1.89
CA ILE A 153 -8.92 15.22 -2.90
C ILE A 153 -8.53 14.10 -3.86
N PRO A 154 -9.17 12.91 -3.78
CA PRO A 154 -8.88 11.80 -4.67
C PRO A 154 -9.38 12.13 -6.09
N THR A 155 -8.48 12.09 -7.07
CA THR A 155 -8.82 12.32 -8.47
C THR A 155 -9.04 11.01 -9.22
N ASN A 156 -8.29 9.96 -8.88
CA ASN A 156 -8.40 8.65 -9.51
C ASN A 156 -8.22 7.52 -8.49
N ALA A 157 -8.86 6.38 -8.74
CA ALA A 157 -8.50 5.10 -8.13
C ALA A 157 -8.25 4.03 -9.19
N THR A 158 -7.16 3.27 -9.01
CA THR A 158 -6.81 2.10 -9.84
C THR A 158 -6.84 0.84 -8.97
N PHE A 159 -7.33 -0.25 -9.54
CA PHE A 159 -7.64 -1.45 -8.78
C PHE A 159 -7.23 -2.73 -9.52
N TRP A 160 -6.65 -3.65 -8.75
CA TRP A 160 -6.25 -4.99 -9.18
C TRP A 160 -6.98 -6.01 -8.33
N SER A 161 -7.88 -6.75 -8.95
CA SER A 161 -8.62 -7.84 -8.33
C SER A 161 -7.66 -8.94 -7.92
N LEU A 162 -7.84 -9.42 -6.70
CA LEU A 162 -7.15 -10.56 -6.13
C LEU A 162 -8.14 -11.72 -5.97
N LYS A 163 -7.66 -12.95 -6.17
CA LYS A 163 -8.48 -14.16 -6.00
C LYS A 163 -8.51 -14.58 -4.54
#